data_AF-A0A0F8Z2R5-F1
#
_entry.id   AF-A0A0F8Z2R5-F1
#
_cell.length_a   1.000
_cell.length_b   1.000
_cell.length_c   1.000
_cell.angle_alpha   90.00
_cell.angle_beta   90.00
_cell.angle_gamma   90.00
#
_symmetry.space_group_name_H-M   'P 1'
#
loop_
_entity.id
_entity.type
_entity.pdbx_description
1 polymer ?
#
loop_
_entity_poly.entity_id
_entity_poly.type
_entity_poly.pdbx_seq_one_letter_code
_entity_poly.pdbx_strand_id
1 'polypeptide(L)'
;RRECGNIGGKNMTALGAVSTNTEIVPALGVKMISCVFPSTVVGGTDNATVDLSKFGCTNIHGILCFDETTTGSVVATQAPTTTVSSSVVTITFTGGDTGVKTVILFAY
;
A
#
# COMPACT_ATOMS: atom_id res chain seq x y z
N ARG A 1 -0.58 17.73 37.10
CA ARG A 1 0.13 16.60 36.47
C ARG A 1 -0.72 16.16 35.28
N ARG A 2 -0.55 16.77 34.10
CA ARG A 2 -1.36 16.45 32.91
C ARG A 2 -0.69 15.27 32.22
N GLU A 3 -1.41 14.14 32.14
CA GLU A 3 -1.01 13.00 31.34
C GLU A 3 -1.17 13.40 29.87
N CYS A 4 -0.03 13.62 29.20
CA CYS A 4 0.00 13.83 27.76
C CYS A 4 -0.05 12.46 27.10
N GLY A 5 -1.21 12.16 26.49
CA GLY A 5 -1.53 10.87 25.92
C GLY A 5 -0.70 10.52 24.68
N ASN A 6 -0.23 9.27 24.71
CA ASN A 6 -0.13 8.34 23.59
C ASN A 6 0.56 8.85 22.30
N ILE A 7 1.89 8.71 22.28
CA ILE A 7 2.71 8.60 21.06
C ILE A 7 2.46 7.20 20.48
N GLY A 8 1.34 7.04 19.76
CA GLY A 8 1.00 5.80 19.07
C GLY A 8 0.99 6.06 17.57
N GLY A 9 1.83 5.36 16.82
CA GLY A 9 1.82 5.37 15.35
C GLY A 9 0.38 5.24 14.85
N LYS A 10 -0.03 6.17 13.98
CA LYS A 10 -1.36 6.17 13.42
C LYS A 10 -1.43 4.98 12.46
N ASN A 11 -2.03 3.88 12.89
CA ASN A 11 -2.52 2.86 11.96
C ASN A 11 -3.64 3.48 11.12
N MET A 12 -3.28 4.27 10.11
CA MET A 12 -4.23 4.75 9.13
C MET A 12 -4.62 3.56 8.26
N THR A 13 -5.86 3.09 8.41
CA THR A 13 -6.51 2.29 7.37
C THR A 13 -6.82 3.22 6.20
N ALA A 14 -5.77 3.65 5.48
CA ALA A 14 -5.93 4.32 4.21
C ALA A 14 -6.37 3.25 3.21
N LEU A 15 -7.69 3.03 3.13
CA LEU A 15 -8.29 2.45 1.94
C LEU A 15 -8.04 3.47 0.82
N GLY A 16 -6.85 3.43 0.25
CA GLY A 16 -6.57 4.07 -1.02
C GLY A 16 -7.66 3.64 -2.00
N ALA A 17 -8.14 4.56 -2.82
CA ALA A 17 -9.14 4.22 -3.83
C ALA A 17 -8.58 3.08 -4.68
N VAL A 18 -9.10 1.86 -4.50
CA VAL A 18 -8.69 0.71 -5.30
C VAL A 18 -9.36 0.87 -6.65
N SER A 19 -8.66 1.50 -7.59
CA SER A 19 -9.31 2.05 -8.78
C SER A 19 -9.46 1.03 -9.91
N THR A 20 -8.66 -0.03 -9.94
CA THR A 20 -8.72 -1.02 -11.02
C THR A 20 -8.29 -2.40 -10.51
N ASN A 21 -9.10 -3.41 -10.85
CA ASN A 21 -8.77 -4.83 -10.74
C ASN A 21 -8.74 -5.36 -12.17
N THR A 22 -7.58 -5.80 -12.63
CA THR A 22 -7.44 -6.42 -13.95
C THR A 22 -6.74 -7.75 -13.80
N GLU A 23 -7.36 -8.81 -14.32
CA GLU A 23 -6.74 -10.11 -14.40
C GLU A 23 -5.68 -10.07 -15.52
N ILE A 24 -4.42 -10.13 -15.14
CA ILE A 24 -3.31 -9.99 -16.09
C ILE A 24 -2.95 -11.35 -16.71
N VAL A 25 -3.21 -12.45 -16.00
CA VAL A 25 -2.99 -13.80 -16.50
C VAL A 25 -4.23 -14.66 -16.25
N PRO A 26 -5.18 -14.70 -17.21
CA PRO A 26 -6.49 -15.37 -17.09
C PRO A 26 -6.47 -16.88 -16.81
N ALA A 27 -5.29 -17.50 -16.83
CA ALA A 27 -5.09 -18.93 -16.56
C ALA A 27 -4.41 -19.20 -15.20
N LEU A 28 -3.84 -18.18 -14.55
CA LEU A 28 -3.13 -18.31 -13.28
C LEU A 28 -3.84 -17.58 -12.13
N GLY A 29 -4.95 -16.89 -12.39
CA GLY A 29 -5.72 -16.17 -11.37
C GLY A 29 -5.02 -14.94 -10.80
N VAL A 30 -3.98 -14.44 -11.47
CA VAL A 30 -3.19 -13.31 -10.99
C VAL A 30 -3.88 -11.99 -11.32
N LYS A 31 -4.16 -11.22 -10.28
CA LYS A 31 -4.84 -9.92 -10.33
C LYS A 31 -3.85 -8.81 -10.06
N MET A 32 -3.93 -7.75 -10.85
CA MET A 32 -3.25 -6.50 -10.55
C MET A 32 -4.21 -5.56 -9.83
N ILE A 33 -3.77 -5.10 -8.66
CA ILE A 33 -4.51 -4.19 -7.80
C ILE A 33 -3.69 -2.90 -7.69
N SER A 34 -4.28 -1.78 -8.12
CA SER A 34 -3.69 -0.45 -7.95
C SER A 34 -4.28 0.25 -6.73
N CYS A 35 -3.43 0.70 -5.81
CA CYS A 35 -3.80 1.41 -4.60
C CYS A 35 -3.11 2.79 -4.57
N VAL A 36 -3.91 3.86 -4.47
CA VAL A 36 -3.38 5.24 -4.36
C VAL A 36 -3.55 5.73 -2.93
N PHE A 37 -2.44 6.10 -2.31
CA PHE A 37 -2.36 6.58 -0.93
C PHE A 37 -2.18 8.10 -0.89
N PRO A 38 -2.89 8.80 0.01
CA PRO A 38 -2.83 10.25 0.09
C PRO A 38 -1.46 10.76 0.55
N SER A 39 -1.16 12.03 0.28
CA SER A 39 0.10 12.68 0.67
C SER A 39 0.33 12.79 2.17
N THR A 40 -0.69 12.48 2.98
CA THR A 40 -0.60 12.44 4.44
C THR A 40 0.09 11.18 4.96
N VAL A 41 0.36 10.18 4.11
CA VAL A 41 1.14 9.00 4.48
C VAL A 41 2.60 9.38 4.62
N VAL A 42 3.16 9.11 5.80
CA VAL A 42 4.56 9.37 6.13
C VAL A 42 5.31 8.04 6.16
N GLY A 43 6.31 7.90 5.30
CA GLY A 43 7.15 6.70 5.33
C GLY A 43 7.91 6.55 6.65
N GLY A 44 8.21 5.31 7.03
CA GLY A 44 8.85 4.94 8.29
C GLY A 44 8.00 5.16 9.55
N THR A 45 6.79 5.73 9.40
CA THR A 45 5.87 6.03 10.50
C THR A 45 4.52 5.35 10.29
N ASP A 46 3.96 5.48 9.09
CA ASP A 46 2.64 4.96 8.75
C ASP A 46 2.73 3.65 7.98
N ASN A 47 1.75 2.77 8.22
CA ASN A 47 1.54 1.56 7.44
C ASN A 47 0.22 1.67 6.67
N ALA A 48 0.17 1.02 5.52
CA ALA A 48 -1.06 0.81 4.76
C ALA A 48 -1.48 -0.66 4.81
N THR A 49 -2.78 -0.91 4.74
CA THR A 49 -3.32 -2.26 4.64
C THR A 49 -4.23 -2.42 3.43
N VAL A 50 -4.09 -3.54 2.74
CA VAL A 50 -4.92 -3.92 1.59
C VAL A 50 -5.51 -5.29 1.85
N ASP A 51 -6.83 -5.38 1.84
CA ASP A 51 -7.58 -6.63 2.01
C ASP A 51 -7.76 -7.32 0.66
N LEU A 52 -6.99 -8.39 0.44
CA LEU A 52 -7.00 -9.19 -0.79
C LEU A 52 -8.25 -10.06 -0.93
N SER A 53 -8.93 -10.37 0.18
CA SER A 53 -10.12 -11.22 0.16
C SER A 53 -11.26 -10.60 -0.66
N LYS A 54 -11.32 -9.26 -0.72
CA LYS A 54 -12.23 -8.50 -1.58
C LYS A 54 -12.02 -8.74 -3.06
N PHE A 55 -10.83 -9.22 -3.43
CA PHE A 55 -10.47 -9.56 -4.80
C PHE A 55 -10.38 -11.07 -5.01
N GLY A 56 -10.73 -11.89 -4.01
CA GLY A 56 -10.60 -13.35 -4.07
C GLY A 56 -9.16 -13.84 -4.06
N CYS A 57 -8.23 -13.02 -3.58
CA CYS A 57 -6.81 -13.36 -3.46
C CYS A 57 -6.44 -13.56 -1.99
N THR A 58 -5.38 -14.34 -1.75
CA THR A 58 -4.86 -14.63 -0.41
C THR A 58 -3.38 -14.29 -0.26
N ASN A 59 -2.66 -14.18 -1.38
CA ASN A 59 -1.22 -13.98 -1.43
C ASN A 59 -0.83 -12.95 -2.50
N ILE A 60 0.44 -12.55 -2.48
CA ILE A 60 1.04 -11.69 -3.50
C ILE A 60 2.27 -12.34 -4.13
N HIS A 61 2.47 -12.12 -5.41
CA HIS A 61 3.71 -12.42 -6.14
C HIS A 61 4.71 -11.27 -6.04
N GLY A 62 4.23 -10.03 -5.97
CA GLY A 62 5.10 -8.87 -5.95
C GLY A 62 4.36 -7.56 -5.68
N ILE A 63 5.16 -6.56 -5.35
CA ILE A 63 4.74 -5.19 -5.07
C ILE A 63 5.66 -4.22 -5.79
N LEU A 64 5.08 -3.17 -6.36
CA LEU A 64 5.77 -2.01 -6.87
C LEU A 64 5.21 -0.78 -6.18
N CYS A 65 6.08 0.06 -5.63
CA CYS A 65 5.69 1.32 -5.01
C CYS A 65 6.31 2.48 -5.77
N PHE A 66 5.50 3.49 -6.01
CA PHE A 66 5.90 4.70 -6.67
C PHE A 66 5.58 5.92 -5.83
N ASP A 67 6.52 6.86 -5.78
CA ASP A 67 6.31 8.18 -5.21
C ASP A 67 5.87 9.15 -6.31
N GLU A 68 4.81 9.90 -6.06
CA GLU A 68 4.37 10.98 -6.92
C GLU A 68 5.03 12.27 -6.44
N THR A 69 6.19 12.58 -7.01
CA THR A 69 7.01 13.75 -6.64
C THR A 69 6.45 15.06 -7.23
N THR A 70 5.64 14.97 -8.28
CA THR A 70 4.89 16.07 -8.91
C THR A 70 3.62 15.50 -9.52
N THR A 71 2.54 16.29 -9.62
CA THR A 71 1.31 15.85 -10.30
C THR A 71 1.63 15.36 -11.71
N GLY A 72 1.39 14.07 -11.98
CA GLY A 72 1.66 13.45 -13.27
C GLY A 72 3.09 12.92 -13.48
N SER A 73 3.97 12.97 -12.47
CA SER A 73 5.29 12.33 -12.51
C SER A 73 5.43 11.28 -11.41
N VAL A 74 5.92 10.10 -11.79
CA VAL A 74 5.98 8.92 -10.93
C VAL A 74 7.42 8.44 -10.87
N VAL A 75 8.01 8.36 -9.67
CA VAL A 75 9.36 7.81 -9.44
C VAL A 75 9.24 6.51 -8.65
N ALA A 76 9.77 5.41 -9.20
CA ALA A 76 9.81 4.10 -8.54
C ALA A 76 10.99 4.04 -7.55
N THR A 77 10.91 4.78 -6.44
CA THR A 77 12.06 4.96 -5.53
C THR A 77 12.03 4.10 -4.28
N GLN A 78 10.92 3.43 -3.96
CA GLN A 78 10.82 2.66 -2.71
C GLN A 78 10.74 1.16 -2.93
N ALA A 79 11.55 0.45 -2.15
CA ALA A 79 11.39 -0.98 -1.88
C ALA A 79 10.61 -1.12 -0.56
N PRO A 80 9.26 -1.07 -0.57
CA PRO A 80 8.48 -1.25 0.64
C PRO A 80 8.68 -2.68 1.17
N THR A 81 8.59 -2.85 2.48
CA THR A 81 8.46 -4.19 3.06
C THR A 81 6.99 -4.55 3.16
N THR A 82 6.68 -5.81 2.90
CA THR A 82 5.31 -6.32 2.95
C THR A 82 5.22 -7.57 3.79
N THR A 83 4.15 -7.68 4.57
CA THR A 83 3.74 -8.93 5.19
C THR A 83 2.31 -9.24 4.76
N VAL A 84 2.03 -10.52 4.48
CA VAL A 84 0.67 -11.00 4.21
C VAL A 84 0.24 -11.87 5.37
N SER A 85 -0.87 -11.52 5.99
CA SER A 85 -1.48 -12.31 7.07
C SER A 85 -2.98 -12.34 6.87
N SER A 86 -3.55 -13.54 6.81
CA SER A 86 -5.00 -13.75 6.63
C SER A 86 -5.59 -12.96 5.45
N SER A 87 -4.91 -12.96 4.30
CA SER A 87 -5.30 -12.21 3.09
C SER A 87 -5.23 -10.69 3.22
N VAL A 88 -4.62 -10.15 4.28
CA VAL A 88 -4.36 -8.71 4.42
C VAL A 88 -2.87 -8.47 4.17
N VAL A 89 -2.56 -7.68 3.15
CA VAL A 89 -1.21 -7.16 2.90
C VAL A 89 -1.03 -5.93 3.76
N THR A 90 -0.04 -5.95 4.64
CA THR A 90 0.46 -4.73 5.29
C THR A 90 1.68 -4.24 4.54
N ILE A 91 1.62 -3.00 4.08
CA ILE A 91 2.68 -2.32 3.33
C ILE A 91 3.30 -1.30 4.28
N THR A 92 4.61 -1.43 4.50
CA THR A 92 5.40 -0.46 5.24
C THR A 92 6.20 0.37 4.24
N PHE A 93 5.86 1.65 4.13
CA PHE A 93 6.63 2.61 3.35
C PHE A 93 7.92 2.94 4.09
N THR A 94 9.04 3.03 3.39
CA THR A 94 10.36 3.25 3.97
C THR A 94 10.89 4.62 3.61
N GLY A 95 11.68 5.26 4.48
CA GLY A 95 12.15 6.64 4.26
C GLY A 95 11.20 7.65 4.89
N GLY A 96 11.72 8.79 5.37
CA GLY A 96 10.92 9.80 6.11
C GLY A 96 10.15 10.77 5.21
N ASP A 97 9.87 10.37 3.97
CA ASP A 97 9.28 11.22 2.96
C ASP A 97 7.75 11.28 3.07
N THR A 98 7.21 12.39 2.58
CA THR A 98 5.77 12.68 2.51
C THR A 98 5.41 12.96 1.06
N GLY A 99 4.30 12.38 0.59
CA GLY A 99 3.92 12.46 -0.82
C GLY A 99 2.82 11.46 -1.16
N VAL A 100 2.10 11.71 -2.25
CA VAL A 100 1.14 10.72 -2.76
C VAL A 100 1.93 9.49 -3.20
N LYS A 101 1.45 8.30 -2.85
CA LYS A 101 2.11 7.04 -3.18
C LYS A 101 1.16 6.16 -3.95
N THR A 102 1.62 5.60 -5.06
CA THR A 102 0.85 4.61 -5.80
C THR A 102 1.54 3.26 -5.65
N VAL A 103 0.77 2.24 -5.25
CA VAL A 103 1.24 0.87 -5.11
C VAL A 103 0.51 -0.02 -6.10
N ILE A 104 1.26 -0.84 -6.82
CA ILE A 104 0.74 -1.92 -7.65
C ILE A 104 1.07 -3.24 -6.98
N LEU A 105 0.03 -4.04 -6.71
CA LEU A 105 0.13 -5.38 -6.14
C LEU A 105 -0.21 -6.40 -7.22
N PHE A 106 0.60 -7.45 -7.33
CA PHE A 106 0.30 -8.64 -8.12
C PHE A 106 -0.14 -9.74 -7.16
N ALA A 107 -1.45 -10.01 -7.08
CA ALA A 107 -2.08 -10.88 -6.09
C ALA A 107 -2.70 -12.14 -6.72
N TYR A 108 -2.80 -13.23 -5.95
CA TYR A 108 -3.47 -14.47 -6.33
C TYR A 108 -4.19 -15.12 -5.14
#